data_AF-A0A2K0JJR0-F1
#
_entry.id   AF-A0A2K0JJR0-F1
#
_cell.length_a   1.000
_cell.length_b   1.000
_cell.length_c   1.000
_cell.angle_alpha   90.00
_cell.angle_beta   90.00
_cell.angle_gamma   90.00
#
_symmetry.space_group_name_H-M   'P 1'
#
loop_
_entity.id
_entity.type
_entity.pdbx_description
1 polymer ?
#
loop_
_entity_poly.entity_id
_entity_poly.type
_entity_poly.pdbx_seq_one_letter_code
_entity_poly.pdbx_strand_id
1 'polypeptide(L)' 'MPKTSPRFAPDADTLFDYCLTLTQLLLCRMFPPQMEEQLFWLLSELVEYFAAEMKAPRWIRTADGVKFIEEVVV' A
#
# COMPACT_ATOMS: atom_id res chain seq x y z
N MET A 1 11.75 23.66 9.87
CA MET A 1 11.11 22.71 8.94
C MET A 1 10.87 21.41 9.69
N PRO A 2 9.70 20.76 9.55
CA PRO A 2 9.49 19.43 10.12
C PRO A 2 10.52 18.47 9.51
N LYS A 3 11.11 17.59 10.34
CA LYS A 3 12.12 16.63 9.90
C LYS A 3 11.54 15.49 9.05
N THR A 4 10.22 15.36 9.01
CA THR A 4 9.50 14.29 8.34
C THR A 4 8.28 14.85 7.62
N SER A 5 8.18 14.58 6.32
CA SER A 5 6.98 14.83 5.54
C SER A 5 5.91 13.78 5.88
N PRO A 6 4.62 14.13 5.91
CA PRO A 6 3.55 13.14 6.05
C PRO A 6 3.63 12.15 4.89
N ARG A 7 3.66 10.85 5.21
CA ARG A 7 3.70 9.73 4.25
C ARG A 7 2.50 8.83 4.48
N PHE A 8 1.87 8.38 3.40
CA PHE A 8 0.92 7.28 3.46
C PHE A 8 1.70 5.98 3.65
N ALA A 9 1.61 5.38 4.84
CA ALA A 9 2.30 4.13 5.20
C ALA A 9 1.45 3.30 6.19
N PRO A 10 0.24 2.87 5.78
CA PRO A 10 -0.54 1.88 6.54
C PRO A 10 0.19 0.54 6.60
N ASP A 11 -0.07 -0.24 7.65
CA ASP A 11 0.39 -1.63 7.72
C ASP A 11 -0.38 -2.55 6.75
N ALA A 12 0.11 -3.78 6.61
CA ALA A 12 -0.46 -4.76 5.67
C ALA A 12 -1.93 -5.12 5.99
N ASP A 13 -2.28 -5.20 7.27
CA ASP A 13 -3.64 -5.53 7.71
C ASP A 13 -4.60 -4.40 7.37
N THR A 14 -4.18 -3.15 7.63
CA THR A 14 -4.93 -1.94 7.27
C THR A 14 -5.12 -1.81 5.75
N LEU A 15 -4.09 -2.11 4.96
CA LEU A 15 -4.20 -2.11 3.48
C LEU A 15 -5.17 -3.17 2.99
N PHE A 16 -5.14 -4.36 3.59
CA PHE A 16 -6.07 -5.43 3.28
C PHE A 16 -7.52 -5.01 3.57
N ASP A 17 -7.77 -4.41 4.73
CA ASP A 17 -9.10 -3.93 5.13
C ASP A 17 -9.63 -2.84 4.18
N TYR A 18 -8.78 -1.93 3.70
CA TYR A 18 -9.16 -0.94 2.69
C TYR A 18 -9.58 -1.60 1.38
N CYS A 19 -8.77 -2.54 0.87
CA CYS A 19 -9.08 -3.27 -0.36
C CYS A 19 -10.39 -4.05 -0.23
N LEU A 20 -10.60 -4.74 0.89
CA LEU A 20 -11.80 -5.51 1.17
C LEU A 20 -13.04 -4.61 1.21
N THR A 21 -12.96 -3.50 1.94
CA THR A 21 -14.08 -2.55 2.10
C THR A 21 -14.48 -1.94 0.75
N LEU A 22 -13.51 -1.49 -0.05
CA LEU A 22 -13.76 -0.93 -1.38
C LEU A 22 -14.35 -1.97 -2.33
N THR A 23 -13.87 -3.21 -2.28
CA THR A 23 -14.41 -4.31 -3.08
C THR A 23 -15.87 -4.58 -2.74
N GLN A 24 -16.21 -4.64 -1.45
CA GLN A 24 -17.60 -4.83 -1.00
C GLN A 24 -18.50 -3.68 -1.47
N LEU A 25 -18.03 -2.43 -1.34
CA LEU A 25 -18.74 -1.24 -1.80
C LEU A 25 -19.04 -1.28 -3.30
N LEU A 26 -18.06 -1.67 -4.13
CA LEU A 26 -18.22 -1.84 -5.58
C LEU A 26 -19.20 -2.96 -5.93
N LEU A 27 -19.19 -4.07 -5.19
CA LEU A 27 -20.10 -5.20 -5.40
C LEU A 27 -21.55 -4.86 -5.05
N CYS A 28 -21.78 -3.98 -4.07
CA CYS A 28 -23.12 -3.55 -3.69
C CYS A 28 -23.81 -2.67 -4.76
N ARG A 29 -23.08 -2.17 -5.76
CA ARG A 29 -23.61 -1.31 -6.85
C ARG A 29 -24.44 -0.13 -6.35
N MET A 30 -24.00 0.47 -5.25
CA MET A 30 -24.71 1.54 -4.56
C MET A 30 -24.39 2.94 -5.09
N PHE A 31 -23.46 3.05 -6.05
CA PHE A 31 -22.92 4.32 -6.48
C PHE A 31 -23.28 4.61 -7.95
N PRO A 32 -23.38 5.90 -8.34
CA PRO A 32 -23.51 6.24 -9.74
C PRO A 32 -22.26 5.79 -10.52
N PRO A 33 -22.37 5.51 -11.84
CA PRO A 33 -21.28 4.94 -12.64
C PRO A 33 -19.94 5.68 -12.53
N GLN A 34 -19.99 7.01 -12.48
CA GLN A 34 -18.79 7.85 -12.34
C GLN A 34 -18.08 7.63 -10.99
N MET A 35 -18.83 7.44 -9.91
CA MET A 35 -18.24 7.18 -8.60
C MET A 35 -17.76 5.73 -8.49
N GLU A 36 -18.47 4.76 -9.07
CA GLU A 36 -17.98 3.37 -9.17
C GLU A 36 -16.64 3.31 -9.90
N GLU A 37 -16.49 4.05 -11.00
CA GLU A 37 -15.23 4.10 -11.73
C GLU A 37 -14.09 4.65 -10.88
N GLN A 38 -14.31 5.75 -10.14
CA GLN A 38 -13.30 6.31 -9.24
C GLN A 38 -12.91 5.35 -8.11
N LEU A 39 -13.89 4.66 -7.51
CA LEU A 39 -13.65 3.66 -6.48
C LEU A 39 -12.89 2.44 -7.03
N PHE A 40 -13.17 2.04 -8.27
CA PHE A 40 -12.44 0.98 -8.95
C PHE A 40 -10.98 1.34 -9.20
N TRP A 41 -10.71 2.55 -9.70
CA TRP A 41 -9.35 3.05 -9.88
C TRP A 41 -8.59 3.10 -8.56
N LEU A 42 -9.21 3.62 -7.50
CA LEU A 42 -8.61 3.66 -6.17
C LEU A 42 -8.26 2.26 -5.64
N LEU A 43 -9.17 1.29 -5.81
CA LEU A 43 -8.91 -0.10 -5.43
C LEU A 43 -7.71 -0.66 -6.22
N SER A 44 -7.63 -0.38 -7.52
CA SER A 44 -6.51 -0.81 -8.36
C SER A 44 -5.18 -0.24 -7.86
N GLU A 45 -5.12 1.06 -7.56
CA GLU A 45 -3.91 1.72 -7.04
C GLU A 45 -3.50 1.16 -5.67
N LEU A 46 -4.45 0.89 -4.77
CA LEU A 46 -4.16 0.30 -3.47
C LEU A 46 -3.63 -1.13 -3.57
N VAL A 47 -4.19 -1.94 -4.48
CA VAL A 47 -3.69 -3.30 -4.73
C VAL A 47 -2.29 -3.26 -5.32
N GLU A 48 -2.02 -2.32 -6.23
CA GLU A 48 -0.67 -2.13 -6.80
C GLU A 48 0.32 -1.68 -5.72
N TYR A 49 -0.05 -0.72 -4.88
CA TYR A 49 0.75 -0.27 -3.75
C TYR A 49 1.05 -1.43 -2.79
N PHE A 50 0.04 -2.22 -2.42
CA PHE A 50 0.23 -3.38 -1.55
C PHE A 50 1.15 -4.43 -2.17
N ALA A 51 1.00 -4.70 -3.47
CA ALA A 51 1.88 -5.61 -4.19
C ALA A 51 3.33 -5.08 -4.25
N ALA A 52 3.52 -3.77 -4.44
CA ALA A 52 4.83 -3.14 -4.40
C ALA A 52 5.48 -3.25 -3.03
N GLU A 53 4.73 -3.00 -1.95
CA GLU A 53 5.20 -3.13 -0.56
C GLU A 53 5.60 -4.58 -0.22
N MET A 54 4.83 -5.56 -0.72
CA MET A 54 5.14 -6.99 -0.56
C MET A 54 6.36 -7.44 -1.37
N LYS A 55 6.61 -6.81 -2.53
CA LYS A 55 7.77 -7.07 -3.39
C LYS A 55 9.00 -6.25 -3.00
N ALA A 56 8.85 -5.24 -2.13
CA ALA A 56 9.93 -4.39 -1.72
C ALA A 56 11.05 -5.23 -1.09
N PRO A 57 12.30 -5.08 -1.51
CA PRO A 57 13.40 -5.81 -0.91
C PRO A 57 13.54 -5.37 0.55
N ARG A 58 13.27 -6.28 1.48
CA ARG A 58 13.40 -6.01 2.92
C ARG A 58 14.83 -6.18 3.42
N TRP A 59 15.61 -6.96 2.67
CA TRP A 59 16.93 -7.43 3.07
C TRP A 59 17.95 -7.14 1.97
N ILE A 60 19.13 -6.67 2.36
CA ILE A 60 20.27 -6.45 1.47
C ILE A 60 21.46 -7.29 1.93
N ARG A 61 22.17 -7.90 0.98
CA ARG A 61 23.43 -8.60 1.26
C ARG A 61 24.55 -7.57 1.43
N THR A 62 25.16 -7.55 2.60
CA THR A 62 26.34 -6.72 2.93
C THR A 62 27.56 -7.61 3.19
N ALA A 63 28.74 -7.00 3.31
CA ALA A 63 29.97 -7.73 3.65
C ALA A 63 29.89 -8.47 4.99
N ASP A 64 29.04 -8.00 5.91
CA ASP A 64 28.80 -8.62 7.23
C ASP A 64 27.62 -9.62 7.23
N GLY A 65 27.07 -9.95 6.06
CA GLY A 65 25.88 -10.80 5.93
C GLY A 65 24.63 -10.03 5.51
N VAL A 66 23.45 -10.65 5.69
CA VAL A 66 22.17 -10.07 5.28
C VAL A 66 21.68 -9.08 6.34
N LYS A 67 21.49 -7.81 5.97
CA LYS A 67 20.98 -6.75 6.85
C LYS A 67 19.63 -6.21 6.36
N PHE A 68 18.84 -5.64 7.26
CA PHE A 68 17.58 -4.99 6.89
C PHE A 68 17.86 -3.65 6.19
N ILE A 69 17.12 -3.31 5.14
CA ILE A 69 17.44 -2.11 4.34
C ILE A 69 17.33 -0.83 5.16
N GLU A 70 16.34 -0.71 6.05
CA GLU A 70 16.21 0.49 6.89
C GLU A 70 17.38 0.66 7.87
N GLU A 71 18.11 -0.39 8.22
CA GLU A 71 19.30 -0.29 9.08
C GLU A 71 20.55 0.21 8.33
N VAL A 72 20.57 0.08 7.00
CA VAL A 72 21.72 0.44 6.14
C VAL A 72 21.61 1.87 5.62
N VAL A 73 20.40 2.43 5.58
CA VAL A 73 20.10 3.77 5.03
C VAL A 73 20.13 4.87 6.11
N VAL A 74 20.57 4.55 7.34
CA VAL A 74 20.75 5.50 8.46
C VAL A 74 22.10 6.21 8.39
#